data_AF-A0A6I3V1F6-F1
#
_entry.id   AF-A0A6I3V1F6-F1
#
_cell.length_a   1.000
_cell.length_b   1.000
_cell.length_c   1.000
_cell.angle_alpha   90.00
_cell.angle_beta   90.00
_cell.angle_gamma   90.00
#
_symmetry.space_group_name_H-M   'P 1'
#
loop_
_entity.id
_entity.type
_entity.pdbx_description
1 polymer ?
#
loop_
_entity_poly.entity_id
_entity_poly.type
_entity_poly.pdbx_seq_one_letter_code
_entity_poly.pdbx_strand_id
1 'polypeptide(L)' 'MALTKEAAKNLSILSVAEQLGMELKRTGSYSYTWTEHDSFVINARKNDFHWNSRSEFGDVIQLVQTIQGVTYKEA' A
#
# COMPACT_ATOMS: atom_id res chain seq x y z
N MET A 1 17.88 -3.95 1.67
CA MET A 1 17.48 -4.96 0.66
C MET A 1 16.67 -4.22 -0.42
N ALA A 2 17.01 -4.39 -1.69
CA ALA A 2 16.31 -3.72 -2.79
C ALA A 2 15.09 -4.55 -3.22
N LEU A 3 13.89 -3.96 -3.20
CA LEU A 3 12.69 -4.57 -3.78
C LEU A 3 12.87 -4.72 -5.30
N THR A 4 12.96 -5.95 -5.80
CA THR A 4 12.92 -6.23 -7.25
C THR A 4 11.49 -6.55 -7.68
N LYS A 5 11.12 -6.18 -8.92
CA LYS A 5 9.77 -6.34 -9.48
C LYS A 5 9.25 -7.79 -9.46
N GLU A 6 10.16 -8.77 -9.49
CA GLU A 6 9.83 -10.20 -9.48
C GLU A 6 9.49 -10.71 -8.07
N ALA A 7 10.13 -10.18 -7.03
CA ALA A 7 9.74 -10.43 -5.64
C ALA A 7 8.34 -9.86 -5.38
N ALA A 8 8.03 -8.66 -5.90
CA ALA A 8 6.77 -7.97 -5.69
C ALA A 8 5.52 -8.74 -6.17
N LYS A 9 5.65 -9.66 -7.14
CA LYS A 9 4.51 -10.45 -7.64
C LYS A 9 4.05 -11.57 -6.69
N ASN A 10 4.93 -12.08 -5.83
CA ASN A 10 4.58 -13.04 -4.78
C ASN A 10 4.52 -12.39 -3.38
N LEU A 11 4.92 -11.12 -3.27
CA LEU A 11 4.85 -10.39 -2.02
C LEU A 11 3.42 -9.93 -1.74
N SER A 12 2.96 -10.23 -0.53
CA SER A 12 1.74 -9.65 0.02
C SER A 12 1.87 -8.13 0.03
N ILE A 13 0.82 -7.44 -0.44
CA ILE A 13 0.72 -5.97 -0.40
C ILE A 13 0.95 -5.41 1.00
N LEU A 14 0.59 -6.18 2.05
CA LEU A 14 0.88 -5.87 3.45
C LEU A 14 2.39 -5.77 3.70
N SER A 15 3.16 -6.78 3.29
CA SER A 15 4.62 -6.79 3.50
C SER A 15 5.31 -5.65 2.74
N VAL A 16 4.75 -5.22 1.61
CA VAL A 16 5.26 -4.05 0.88
C VAL A 16 4.90 -2.76 1.60
N ALA A 17 3.66 -2.60 2.07
CA ALA A 17 3.26 -1.46 2.88
C ALA A 17 4.10 -1.34 4.17
N GLU A 18 4.37 -2.45 4.85
CA GLU A 18 5.27 -2.48 6.02
C GLU A 18 6.71 -2.07 5.66
N GLN A 19 7.23 -2.53 4.52
CA GLN A 19 8.55 -2.10 4.02
C GLN A 19 8.60 -0.62 3.63
N LEU A 20 7.48 -0.04 3.24
CA LEU A 20 7.33 1.38 3.01
C LEU A 20 7.18 2.19 4.30
N GLY A 21 7.20 1.54 5.47
CA GLY A 21 7.05 2.20 6.78
C GLY A 21 5.60 2.53 7.13
N MET A 22 4.62 1.93 6.45
CA MET A 22 3.20 2.19 6.71
C MET A 22 2.73 1.38 7.92
N GLU A 23 2.19 2.07 8.92
CA GLU A 23 1.59 1.44 10.09
C GLU A 23 0.13 1.04 9.81
N LEU A 24 -0.09 -0.23 9.50
CA LEU A 24 -1.42 -0.74 9.18
C LEU A 24 -2.14 -1.30 10.41
N LYS A 25 -3.39 -0.87 10.60
CA LYS A 25 -4.31 -1.42 11.58
C LYS A 25 -5.27 -2.39 10.91
N ARG A 26 -5.34 -3.62 11.41
CA ARG A 26 -6.34 -4.59 10.95
C ARG A 26 -7.75 -4.12 11.34
N THR A 27 -8.62 -3.92 10.36
CA THR A 27 -10.01 -3.46 10.54
C THR A 27 -11.05 -4.52 10.16
N GLY A 28 -10.64 -5.58 9.46
CA GLY A 28 -11.49 -6.72 9.13
C GLY A 28 -10.70 -8.02 8.95
N SER A 29 -11.35 -9.06 8.40
CA SER A 29 -10.72 -10.37 8.23
C SER A 29 -9.47 -10.31 7.35
N TYR A 30 -9.54 -9.56 6.23
CA TYR A 30 -8.46 -9.35 5.27
C TYR A 30 -8.27 -7.87 4.91
N SER A 31 -8.88 -6.98 5.69
CA SER A 31 -8.88 -5.54 5.47
C SER A 31 -8.02 -4.85 6.51
N TYR A 32 -7.15 -3.97 6.05
CA TYR A 32 -6.18 -3.25 6.86
C TYR A 32 -6.24 -1.78 6.49
N THR A 33 -6.33 -0.90 7.46
CA THR A 33 -6.42 0.55 7.26
C THR A 33 -5.11 1.18 7.71
N TRP A 34 -4.59 2.13 6.95
CA TRP A 34 -3.39 2.87 7.37
C TRP A 34 -3.75 3.78 8.55
N THR A 35 -2.99 3.71 9.64
CA THR A 35 -3.24 4.50 10.86
C THR A 35 -3.09 6.01 10.64
N GLU A 36 -2.17 6.43 9.77
CA GLU A 36 -1.96 7.84 9.44
C GLU A 36 -3.04 8.38 8.49
N HIS A 37 -3.65 7.52 7.68
CA HIS A 37 -4.66 7.88 6.69
C HIS A 37 -5.87 6.93 6.76
N ASP A 38 -6.93 7.33 7.46
CA ASP A 38 -8.15 6.51 7.68
C ASP A 38 -8.83 6.04 6.38
N SER A 39 -8.68 6.82 5.32
CA SER A 39 -9.30 6.58 4.02
C SER A 39 -8.49 5.65 3.13
N PHE A 40 -7.31 5.21 3.60
CA PHE A 40 -6.45 4.25 2.94
C PHE A 40 -6.70 2.84 3.47
N VAL A 41 -7.14 1.93 2.61
CA VAL A 41 -7.52 0.56 2.96
C VAL A 41 -6.83 -0.43 2.02
N ILE A 42 -6.17 -1.43 2.60
CA ILE A 42 -5.55 -2.56 1.93
C ILE A 42 -6.45 -3.79 2.07
N ASN A 43 -6.64 -4.49 0.97
CA ASN A 43 -7.28 -5.80 0.92
C ASN A 43 -6.23 -6.89 0.67
N ALA A 44 -5.82 -7.57 1.74
CA ALA A 44 -4.82 -8.63 1.67
C ALA A 44 -5.30 -9.86 0.90
N ARG A 45 -6.62 -10.09 0.82
CA ARG A 45 -7.19 -11.22 0.06
C ARG A 45 -7.09 -11.00 -1.44
N LYS A 46 -7.32 -9.77 -1.88
CA LYS A 46 -7.24 -9.39 -3.29
C LYS A 46 -5.86 -8.88 -3.71
N ASN A 47 -5.00 -8.62 -2.72
CA ASN A 47 -3.67 -8.05 -2.88
C ASN A 47 -3.69 -6.62 -3.49
N ASP A 48 -4.72 -5.85 -3.16
CA ASP A 48 -4.98 -4.49 -3.65
C ASP A 48 -5.09 -3.45 -2.52
N PHE A 49 -4.98 -2.17 -2.86
CA PHE A 49 -5.29 -1.06 -1.97
C PHE A 49 -6.30 -0.09 -2.61
N HIS A 50 -6.97 0.67 -1.75
CA HIS A 50 -7.87 1.76 -2.10
C HIS A 50 -7.59 2.96 -1.19
N TRP A 51 -7.31 4.11 -1.80
CA TRP A 51 -7.17 5.41 -1.14
C TRP A 51 -8.32 6.32 -1.56
N ASN A 52 -9.40 6.27 -0.77
CA ASN A 52 -10.66 6.94 -1.14
C ASN A 52 -10.50 8.46 -1.27
N SER A 53 -9.76 9.12 -0.36
CA SER A 53 -9.54 10.59 -0.41
C SER A 53 -8.83 11.07 -1.67
N ARG A 54 -8.01 10.22 -2.29
CA ARG A 54 -7.27 10.55 -3.52
C ARG A 54 -7.86 9.90 -4.78
N SER A 55 -8.90 9.07 -4.61
CA SER A 55 -9.43 8.23 -5.68
C SER A 55 -8.35 7.37 -6.37
N GLU A 56 -7.34 6.95 -5.60
CA GLU A 56 -6.25 6.10 -6.06
C GLU A 56 -6.50 4.66 -5.59
N PHE A 57 -6.20 3.69 -6.45
CA PHE A 57 -6.38 2.28 -6.14
C PHE A 57 -5.50 1.44 -7.06
N GLY A 58 -5.22 0.20 -6.65
CA GLY A 58 -4.52 -0.77 -7.50
C GLY A 58 -3.76 -1.81 -6.70
N ASP A 59 -2.91 -2.55 -7.40
CA ASP A 59 -2.09 -3.62 -6.83
C ASP A 59 -0.85 -3.07 -6.10
N VAL A 60 -0.04 -4.00 -5.59
CA VAL A 60 1.27 -3.77 -4.94
C VAL A 60 2.17 -2.77 -5.69
N ILE A 61 2.22 -2.83 -7.03
CA ILE A 61 3.06 -1.93 -7.83
C ILE A 61 2.52 -0.49 -7.75
N GLN A 62 1.20 -0.33 -7.88
CA GLN A 62 0.54 0.98 -7.74
C GLN A 62 0.69 1.51 -6.32
N LEU A 63 0.66 0.64 -5.29
CA LEU A 63 0.93 1.05 -3.90
C LEU A 63 2.31 1.72 -3.80
N VAL A 64 3.35 1.03 -4.26
CA VAL A 64 4.73 1.56 -4.22
C VAL A 64 4.80 2.88 -4.98
N GLN A 65 4.21 2.96 -6.18
CA GLN A 65 4.20 4.20 -6.96
C GLN A 65 3.41 5.33 -6.30
N THR A 66 2.33 5.02 -5.58
CA THR A 66 1.49 6.02 -4.90
C THR A 66 2.19 6.56 -3.65
N ILE A 67 2.77 5.67 -2.85
CA ILE A 67 3.45 6.01 -1.60
C ILE A 67 4.82 6.65 -1.88
N GLN A 68 5.62 6.08 -2.80
CA GLN A 68 6.89 6.69 -3.25
C GLN A 68 6.67 7.86 -4.22
N GLY A 69 5.47 8.02 -4.78
CA GLY A 69 5.06 9.12 -5.67
C GLY A 69 4.69 10.41 -4.95
N VAL A 70 4.84 10.46 -3.62
CA VAL A 70 4.93 11.69 -2.83
C VAL A 70 6.41 11.96 -2.52
N THR A 71 7.21 12.33 -3.53
CA THR A 71 8.48 13.09 -3.40
C THR A 71 9.00 13.61 -4.75
N TYR A 72 8.10 14.14 -5.60
CA TYR A 72 8.51 15.00 -6.73
C TYR A 72 7.66 16.27 -6.90
N LYS A 73 6.58 16.45 -6.13
CA LYS A 73 5.74 17.66 -6.19
C LYS A 73 5.91 18.62 -5.01
N GLU A 74 6.84 18.33 -4.10
CA GLU A 74 7.30 19.28 -3.08
C GLU A 74 8.82 19.43 -3.17
N ALA A 75 9.28 19.91 -4.33
CA ALA A 75 10.62 20.46 -4.53
C ALA A 75 10.48 21.95 -4.87
#